data_AF-A0A661VKX4-F1
#
_entry.id   AF-A0A661VKX4-F1
#
_cell.length_a   1.000
_cell.length_b   1.000
_cell.length_c   1.000
_cell.angle_alpha   90.00
_cell.angle_beta   90.00
_cell.angle_gamma   90.00
#
_symmetry.space_group_name_H-M   'P 1'
#
loop_
_entity.id
_entity.type
_entity.pdbx_description
1 polymer ?
#
loop_
_entity_poly.entity_id
_entity_poly.type
_entity_poly.pdbx_seq_one_letter_code
_entity_poly.pdbx_strand_id
1 'polypeptide(L)'
;MMRQIEAFTCDGLPVSTAPLICDLWTEWFGVGGRELGNPARRYAATPAGLSTWIAQNDFERRPGFMSVHYYGAPDRVSRLDRLFFDFDSPNLDQAWRDARDFSENLIQFYGVRPLVAFSGRKGFHVYIWLQRPVGGELSPEHLKELYRELQTMLLRGLSYKTLDRQVLGDVKRLARIPYTRHEKSGRPCVPVDRDRHPVLLMPGALEAYRMHGLKLDLVRLAAEKVNKRILEARRPKPRPGKPRGDRRLRPCMEDFM
;
A
#
# COMPACT_ATOMS: atom_id res chain seq x y z
N MET A 1 3.14 19.26 -47.09
CA MET A 1 3.77 18.81 -45.82
C MET A 1 2.95 17.63 -45.30
N MET A 2 3.48 16.41 -45.34
CA MET A 2 2.73 15.23 -44.87
C MET A 2 2.48 15.35 -43.37
N ARG A 3 1.23 15.20 -42.92
CA ARG A 3 0.95 14.90 -41.52
C ARG A 3 1.43 13.47 -41.27
N GLN A 4 2.46 13.30 -40.45
CA GLN A 4 2.76 11.97 -39.91
C GLN A 4 1.54 11.50 -39.12
N ILE A 5 0.96 10.38 -39.55
CA ILE A 5 -0.11 9.72 -38.82
C ILE A 5 0.57 9.03 -37.65
N GLU A 6 0.46 9.61 -36.45
CA GLU A 6 0.94 8.96 -35.23
C GLU A 6 0.19 7.64 -35.06
N ALA A 7 0.91 6.53 -35.10
CA ALA A 7 0.36 5.24 -34.73
C ALA A 7 0.15 5.25 -33.22
N PHE A 8 -1.12 5.23 -32.80
CA PHE A 8 -1.51 4.96 -31.42
C PHE A 8 -1.63 3.45 -31.23
N THR A 9 -1.23 2.95 -30.07
CA THR A 9 -1.60 1.58 -29.66
C THR A 9 -3.12 1.50 -29.49
N CYS A 10 -3.65 0.28 -29.37
CA CYS A 10 -5.05 0.03 -28.99
C CYS A 10 -5.47 0.74 -27.67
N ASP A 11 -4.52 1.29 -26.92
CA ASP A 11 -4.66 1.90 -25.59
C ASP A 11 -4.66 3.44 -25.64
N GLY A 12 -4.56 4.04 -26.83
CA GLY A 12 -4.56 5.50 -27.02
C GLY A 12 -3.23 6.18 -26.64
N LEU A 13 -2.16 5.40 -26.50
CA LEU A 13 -0.81 5.90 -26.26
C LEU A 13 -0.01 5.89 -27.57
N PRO A 14 0.88 6.86 -27.83
CA PRO A 14 1.75 6.82 -29.01
C PRO A 14 2.61 5.55 -28.97
N VAL A 15 2.77 4.86 -30.10
CA VAL A 15 3.59 3.63 -30.22
C VAL A 15 5.03 3.83 -29.71
N SER A 16 5.56 5.06 -29.78
CA SER A 16 6.86 5.46 -29.23
C SER A 16 6.99 5.35 -27.70
N THR A 17 5.88 5.27 -26.95
CA THR A 17 5.89 5.22 -25.47
C THR A 17 5.92 3.80 -24.89
N ALA A 18 5.62 2.77 -25.68
CA ALA A 18 5.54 1.39 -25.20
C ALA A 18 6.84 0.85 -24.56
N PRO A 19 8.06 1.15 -25.07
CA PRO A 19 9.31 0.76 -24.41
C PRO A 19 9.46 1.39 -23.01
N LEU A 20 9.19 2.70 -22.89
CA LEU A 20 9.27 3.45 -21.62
C LEU A 20 8.35 2.86 -20.54
N ILE A 21 7.17 2.40 -20.94
CA ILE A 21 6.20 1.77 -20.03
C ILE A 21 6.67 0.37 -19.60
N CYS A 22 7.30 -0.40 -20.49
CA CYS A 22 7.90 -1.70 -20.14
C CYS A 22 9.06 -1.54 -19.12
N ASP A 23 9.91 -0.54 -19.33
CA ASP A 23 11.01 -0.22 -18.40
C ASP A 23 10.46 0.22 -17.04
N LEU A 24 9.43 1.09 -17.04
CA LEU A 24 8.75 1.50 -15.82
C LEU A 24 8.05 0.32 -15.10
N TRP A 25 7.47 -0.65 -15.81
CA TRP A 25 6.92 -1.86 -15.17
C TRP A 25 8.00 -2.69 -14.47
N THR A 26 9.20 -2.73 -15.04
CA THR A 26 10.39 -3.36 -14.43
C THR A 26 10.82 -2.60 -13.17
N GLU A 27 10.87 -1.27 -13.22
CA GLU A 27 11.14 -0.41 -12.05
C GLU A 27 10.06 -0.55 -10.96
N TRP A 28 8.79 -0.63 -11.37
CA TRP A 28 7.62 -0.78 -10.50
C TRP A 28 7.65 -2.12 -9.75
N PHE A 29 8.05 -3.19 -10.43
CA PHE A 29 8.35 -4.49 -9.83
C PHE A 29 9.47 -4.35 -8.79
N GLY A 30 10.61 -3.79 -9.19
CA GLY A 30 11.75 -3.49 -8.32
C GLY A 30 12.60 -4.71 -7.93
N VAL A 31 13.26 -4.65 -6.77
CA VAL A 31 14.43 -5.51 -6.44
C VAL A 31 14.10 -6.83 -5.71
N GLY A 32 12.84 -7.25 -5.66
CA GLY A 32 12.43 -8.46 -4.94
C GLY A 32 11.20 -9.08 -5.58
N GLY A 33 10.95 -10.35 -5.25
CA GLY A 33 9.82 -11.10 -5.79
C GLY A 33 8.47 -10.46 -5.50
N ARG A 34 7.48 -10.74 -6.34
CA ARG A 34 6.12 -10.19 -6.29
C ARG A 34 5.09 -11.30 -6.49
N GLU A 35 3.86 -11.06 -6.05
CA GLU A 35 2.70 -11.80 -6.55
C GLU A 35 2.00 -11.01 -7.66
N LEU A 36 1.57 -11.72 -8.71
CA LEU A 36 0.89 -11.19 -9.88
C LEU A 36 -0.49 -11.86 -10.04
N GLY A 37 -1.51 -11.10 -10.44
CA GLY A 37 -2.85 -11.60 -10.76
C GLY A 37 -3.83 -11.64 -9.57
N ASN A 38 -5.12 -11.76 -9.89
CA ASN A 38 -6.26 -11.78 -8.95
C ASN A 38 -7.47 -12.44 -9.67
N PRO A 39 -8.21 -13.40 -9.08
CA PRO A 39 -8.01 -14.01 -7.77
C PRO A 39 -6.85 -15.02 -7.72
N ALA A 40 -6.53 -15.67 -8.83
CA ALA A 40 -5.36 -16.55 -8.92
C ALA A 40 -4.07 -15.72 -8.88
N ARG A 41 -3.21 -16.00 -7.90
CA ARG A 41 -1.91 -15.34 -7.71
C ARG A 41 -0.77 -16.22 -8.21
N ARG A 42 0.18 -15.63 -8.92
CA ARG A 42 1.45 -16.27 -9.32
C ARG A 42 2.61 -15.52 -8.69
N TYR A 43 3.47 -16.23 -7.94
CA TYR A 43 4.75 -15.68 -7.51
C TYR A 43 5.70 -15.53 -8.72
N ALA A 44 6.35 -14.38 -8.81
CA ALA A 44 7.42 -14.10 -9.74
C ALA A 44 8.64 -13.63 -8.94
N ALA A 45 9.79 -14.29 -9.11
CA ALA A 45 11.02 -13.92 -8.41
C ALA A 45 11.71 -12.68 -9.03
N THR A 46 11.50 -12.47 -10.33
CA THR A 46 12.11 -11.41 -11.15
C THR A 46 11.06 -10.81 -12.09
N PRO A 47 11.29 -9.61 -12.67
CA PRO A 47 10.39 -9.00 -13.66
C PRO A 47 10.41 -9.69 -15.04
N ALA A 48 11.14 -10.81 -15.21
CA ALA A 48 11.22 -11.52 -16.49
C ALA A 48 9.83 -11.96 -16.99
N GLY A 49 9.50 -11.61 -18.24
CA GLY A 49 8.19 -11.90 -18.83
C GLY A 49 7.02 -11.09 -18.26
N LEU A 50 7.25 -10.05 -17.45
CA LEU A 50 6.20 -9.20 -16.89
C LEU A 50 5.41 -8.47 -17.98
N SER A 51 6.08 -7.87 -18.97
CA SER A 51 5.43 -7.18 -20.09
C SER A 51 4.56 -8.13 -20.92
N THR A 52 5.05 -9.33 -21.24
CA THR A 52 4.28 -10.39 -21.92
C THR A 52 3.05 -10.81 -21.11
N TRP A 53 3.19 -10.96 -19.79
CA TRP A 53 2.07 -11.30 -18.89
C TRP A 53 1.03 -10.18 -18.81
N ILE A 54 1.46 -8.91 -18.80
CA ILE A 54 0.55 -7.75 -18.85
C ILE A 54 -0.19 -7.71 -20.19
N ALA A 55 0.53 -7.87 -21.31
CA ALA A 55 -0.07 -7.85 -22.65
C ALA A 55 -1.12 -8.97 -22.83
N GLN A 56 -0.82 -10.18 -22.36
CA GLN A 56 -1.78 -11.31 -22.38
C GLN A 56 -3.02 -11.00 -21.54
N ASN A 57 -2.85 -10.41 -20.36
CA ASN A 57 -3.99 -10.01 -19.52
C ASN A 57 -4.84 -8.93 -20.19
N ASP A 58 -4.24 -7.94 -20.86
CA ASP A 58 -4.99 -6.88 -21.54
C ASP A 58 -5.82 -7.44 -22.70
N PHE A 59 -5.20 -8.30 -23.52
CA PHE A 59 -5.87 -9.04 -24.61
C PHE A 59 -7.07 -9.86 -24.11
N GLU A 60 -6.89 -10.58 -23.00
CA GLU A 60 -7.95 -11.40 -22.37
C GLU A 60 -8.89 -10.60 -21.44
N ARG A 61 -8.72 -9.27 -21.34
CA ARG A 61 -9.45 -8.38 -20.42
C ARG A 61 -9.40 -8.82 -18.95
N ARG A 62 -8.29 -9.45 -18.54
CA ARG A 62 -7.98 -9.81 -17.14
C ARG A 62 -7.25 -8.67 -16.43
N PRO A 63 -7.35 -8.57 -15.09
CA PRO A 63 -6.79 -7.43 -14.38
C PRO A 63 -5.26 -7.54 -14.15
N GLY A 64 -4.52 -6.50 -14.56
CA GLY A 64 -3.10 -6.34 -14.29
C GLY A 64 -2.80 -5.93 -12.83
N PHE A 65 -2.84 -6.89 -11.90
CA PHE A 65 -2.54 -6.67 -10.48
C PHE A 65 -1.14 -7.17 -10.07
N MET A 66 -0.48 -6.44 -9.17
CA MET A 66 0.80 -6.80 -8.53
C MET A 66 0.76 -6.52 -7.02
N SER A 67 1.47 -7.30 -6.22
CA SER A 67 1.62 -7.07 -4.77
C SER A 67 2.30 -5.74 -4.44
N VAL A 68 1.73 -4.99 -3.49
CA VAL A 68 2.30 -3.71 -3.00
C VAL A 68 3.66 -3.92 -2.34
N HIS A 69 3.88 -5.09 -1.73
CA HIS A 69 5.09 -5.46 -1.02
C HIS A 69 5.87 -6.58 -1.72
N TYR A 70 7.12 -6.77 -1.29
CA TYR A 70 7.97 -7.85 -1.75
C TYR A 70 7.63 -9.17 -1.07
N TYR A 71 7.81 -10.25 -1.80
CA TYR A 71 7.61 -11.63 -1.40
C TYR A 71 8.93 -12.39 -1.50
N GLY A 72 9.16 -13.36 -0.61
CA GLY A 72 10.31 -14.27 -0.68
C GLY A 72 9.96 -15.63 -1.26
N ALA A 73 8.68 -16.00 -1.24
CA ALA A 73 8.10 -17.24 -1.74
C ALA A 73 6.59 -17.03 -1.99
N PRO A 74 5.87 -17.95 -2.64
CA PRO A 74 4.40 -17.89 -2.75
C PRO A 74 3.73 -17.67 -1.39
N ASP A 75 2.75 -16.76 -1.34
CA ASP A 75 1.99 -16.34 -0.14
C ASP A 75 2.82 -15.79 1.05
N ARG A 76 4.15 -15.65 0.90
CA ARG A 76 5.08 -15.19 1.95
C ARG A 76 5.67 -13.81 1.62
N VAL A 77 5.01 -12.78 2.13
CA VAL A 77 5.54 -11.41 2.18
C VAL A 77 6.88 -11.40 2.92
N SER A 78 7.89 -10.73 2.37
CA SER A 78 9.23 -10.61 2.93
C SER A 78 9.56 -9.20 3.40
N ARG A 79 9.21 -8.16 2.64
CA ARG A 79 9.57 -6.76 2.97
C ARG A 79 8.50 -5.77 2.53
N LEU A 80 8.21 -4.80 3.37
CA LEU A 80 7.46 -3.60 3.00
C LEU A 80 8.31 -2.77 2.03
N ASP A 81 7.73 -2.32 0.93
CA ASP A 81 8.40 -1.53 -0.13
C ASP A 81 7.89 -0.09 -0.20
N ARG A 82 6.56 0.04 -0.19
CA ARG A 82 5.82 1.30 -0.23
C ARG A 82 4.53 1.14 0.55
N LEU A 83 4.04 2.23 1.15
CA LEU A 83 2.71 2.31 1.71
C LEU A 83 1.69 2.55 0.61
N PHE A 84 0.50 1.97 0.78
CA PHE A 84 -0.61 2.06 -0.16
C PHE A 84 -1.89 2.46 0.58
N PHE A 85 -2.64 3.35 -0.05
CA PHE A 85 -3.96 3.80 0.37
C PHE A 85 -4.87 3.82 -0.87
N ASP A 86 -6.13 3.44 -0.69
CA ASP A 86 -7.09 3.26 -1.78
C ASP A 86 -8.32 4.11 -1.46
N PHE A 87 -8.61 5.10 -2.29
CA PHE A 87 -9.71 6.06 -2.12
C PHE A 87 -10.77 5.78 -3.19
N ASP A 88 -11.82 5.03 -2.87
CA ASP A 88 -12.88 4.64 -3.83
C ASP A 88 -14.21 5.31 -3.51
N SER A 89 -14.94 5.72 -4.55
CA SER A 89 -16.27 6.32 -4.38
C SER A 89 -17.15 6.20 -5.63
N PRO A 90 -18.48 6.08 -5.48
CA PRO A 90 -19.40 6.38 -6.57
C PRO A 90 -19.23 7.81 -7.12
N ASN A 91 -18.80 8.76 -6.29
CA ASN A 91 -18.48 10.13 -6.70
C ASN A 91 -16.96 10.30 -6.82
N LEU A 92 -16.46 10.23 -8.06
CA LEU A 92 -15.02 10.31 -8.34
C LEU A 92 -14.38 11.63 -7.90
N ASP A 93 -15.13 12.73 -7.84
CA ASP A 93 -14.61 14.02 -7.38
C ASP A 93 -14.42 14.05 -5.86
N GLN A 94 -15.25 13.30 -5.11
CA GLN A 94 -15.03 13.14 -3.67
C GLN A 94 -13.80 12.27 -3.39
N ALA A 95 -13.61 11.17 -4.14
CA ALA A 95 -12.40 10.35 -4.05
C ALA A 95 -11.15 11.16 -4.40
N TRP A 96 -11.25 12.04 -5.41
CA TRP A 96 -10.17 12.97 -5.76
C TRP A 96 -9.84 13.95 -4.65
N ARG A 97 -10.85 14.63 -4.06
CA ARG A 97 -10.63 15.58 -2.95
C ARG A 97 -9.95 14.91 -1.77
N ASP A 98 -10.45 13.76 -1.33
CA ASP A 98 -9.88 13.01 -0.20
C ASP A 98 -8.42 12.59 -0.49
N ALA A 99 -8.15 12.02 -1.67
CA ALA A 99 -6.80 11.56 -2.05
C ALA A 99 -5.82 12.73 -2.23
N ARG A 100 -6.28 13.86 -2.77
CA ARG A 100 -5.48 15.08 -2.91
C ARG A 100 -5.18 15.72 -1.56
N ASP A 101 -6.18 15.93 -0.70
CA ASP A 101 -5.99 16.50 0.64
C ASP A 101 -5.02 15.64 1.47
N PHE A 102 -5.18 14.32 1.42
CA PHE A 102 -4.22 13.39 2.04
C PHE A 102 -2.81 13.57 1.47
N SER A 103 -2.66 13.71 0.15
CA SER A 103 -1.37 13.91 -0.51
C SER A 103 -0.72 15.26 -0.18
N GLU A 104 -1.50 16.33 -0.08
CA GLU A 104 -1.02 17.66 0.33
C GLU A 104 -0.59 17.64 1.82
N ASN A 105 -1.35 16.98 2.70
CA ASN A 105 -0.97 16.73 4.10
C ASN A 105 0.34 15.93 4.23
N LEU A 106 0.53 14.89 3.40
CA LEU A 106 1.77 14.09 3.39
C LEU A 106 3.00 14.93 3.06
N ILE A 107 2.90 15.78 2.04
CA ILE A 107 3.98 16.69 1.64
C ILE A 107 4.24 17.69 2.78
N GLN A 108 3.20 18.34 3.31
CA GLN A 108 3.33 19.39 4.33
C GLN A 108 3.92 18.89 5.65
N PHE A 109 3.47 17.73 6.15
CA PHE A 109 3.80 17.29 7.52
C PHE A 109 4.90 16.23 7.60
N TYR A 110 5.22 15.55 6.50
CA TYR A 110 6.28 14.53 6.47
C TYR A 110 7.41 14.84 5.48
N GLY A 111 7.22 15.83 4.59
CA GLY A 111 8.18 16.12 3.52
C GLY A 111 8.33 14.96 2.53
N VAL A 112 7.32 14.08 2.43
CA VAL A 112 7.33 12.93 1.52
C VAL A 112 6.61 13.27 0.21
N ARG A 113 7.04 12.68 -0.89
CA ARG A 113 6.41 12.81 -2.20
C ARG A 113 5.50 11.59 -2.46
N PRO A 114 4.16 11.72 -2.38
CA PRO A 114 3.26 10.66 -2.79
C PRO A 114 3.14 10.59 -4.33
N LEU A 115 2.92 9.39 -4.87
CA LEU A 115 2.36 9.20 -6.21
C LEU A 115 0.86 8.96 -6.08
N VAL A 116 0.05 9.77 -6.75
CA VAL A 116 -1.38 9.52 -6.90
C VAL A 116 -1.65 8.92 -8.28
N ALA A 117 -2.48 7.89 -8.35
CA ALA A 117 -2.89 7.29 -9.61
C ALA A 117 -4.40 7.05 -9.64
N PHE A 118 -5.07 7.46 -10.71
CA PHE A 118 -6.45 7.09 -10.98
C PHE A 118 -6.55 5.56 -11.16
N SER A 119 -7.47 4.90 -10.48
CA SER A 119 -7.58 3.43 -10.47
C SER A 119 -8.11 2.81 -11.78
N GLY A 120 -8.49 3.66 -12.74
CA GLY A 120 -9.19 3.29 -13.98
C GLY A 120 -10.71 3.33 -13.88
N ARG A 121 -11.30 3.40 -12.67
CA ARG A 121 -12.77 3.36 -12.50
C ARG A 121 -13.39 4.43 -11.60
N LYS A 122 -13.26 4.29 -10.28
CA LYS A 122 -14.06 4.98 -9.26
C LYS A 122 -13.22 5.64 -8.15
N GLY A 123 -11.90 5.52 -8.23
CA GLY A 123 -11.05 5.93 -7.13
C GLY A 123 -9.63 6.28 -7.52
N PHE A 124 -8.82 6.57 -6.51
CA PHE A 124 -7.42 6.92 -6.61
C PHE A 124 -6.59 6.09 -5.63
N HIS A 125 -5.49 5.55 -6.12
CA HIS A 125 -4.45 4.93 -5.31
C HIS A 125 -3.45 6.02 -4.90
N VAL A 126 -3.02 6.01 -3.64
CA VAL A 126 -1.91 6.85 -3.16
C VAL A 126 -0.77 5.94 -2.68
N TYR A 127 0.41 6.11 -3.27
CA TYR A 127 1.62 5.35 -2.95
C TYR A 127 2.66 6.25 -2.30
N ILE A 128 3.26 5.79 -1.20
CA ILE A 128 4.38 6.47 -0.52
C ILE A 128 5.51 5.46 -0.38
N TRP A 129 6.59 5.62 -1.12
CA TRP A 129 7.73 4.70 -1.02
C TRP A 129 8.41 4.82 0.34
N LEU A 130 8.96 3.71 0.82
CA LEU A 130 9.99 3.77 1.86
C LEU A 130 11.32 4.08 1.18
N GLN A 131 12.17 4.90 1.81
CA GLN A 131 13.52 5.18 1.30
C GLN A 131 14.33 3.89 1.10
N ARG A 132 14.09 2.87 1.92
CA ARG A 132 14.61 1.51 1.76
C ARG A 132 13.52 0.50 2.16
N PRO A 133 13.41 -0.67 1.51
CA PRO A 133 12.49 -1.73 1.95
C PRO A 133 12.85 -2.25 3.35
N VAL A 134 11.84 -2.58 4.16
CA VAL A 134 12.04 -2.97 5.58
C VAL A 134 11.28 -4.24 5.95
N GLY A 135 11.68 -4.84 7.08
CA GLY A 135 10.92 -5.91 7.73
C GLY A 135 11.33 -7.35 7.39
N GLY A 136 12.48 -7.55 6.73
CA GLY A 136 12.97 -8.88 6.33
C GLY A 136 13.11 -9.90 7.46
N GLU A 137 13.43 -9.44 8.67
CA GLU A 137 13.61 -10.26 9.88
C GLU A 137 12.34 -10.33 10.77
N LEU A 138 11.23 -9.72 10.36
CA LEU A 138 10.01 -9.65 11.16
C LEU A 138 9.11 -10.87 10.93
N SER A 139 8.40 -11.32 11.96
CA SER A 139 7.30 -12.26 11.77
C SER A 139 6.17 -11.61 10.96
N PRO A 140 5.31 -12.39 10.27
CA PRO A 140 4.19 -11.85 9.49
C PRO A 140 3.27 -10.90 10.30
N GLU A 141 3.08 -11.20 11.58
CA GLU A 141 2.28 -10.40 12.51
C GLU A 141 2.97 -9.06 12.84
N HIS A 142 4.27 -9.08 13.13
CA HIS A 142 5.04 -7.86 13.38
C HIS A 142 5.11 -6.98 12.13
N LEU A 143 5.26 -7.60 10.95
CA LEU A 143 5.27 -6.90 9.65
C LEU A 143 3.91 -6.21 9.40
N LYS A 144 2.81 -6.89 9.72
CA LYS A 144 1.44 -6.39 9.62
C LYS A 144 1.18 -5.22 10.57
N GLU A 145 1.57 -5.33 11.84
CA GLU A 145 1.37 -4.24 12.81
C GLU A 145 2.31 -3.05 12.55
N LEU A 146 3.52 -3.28 12.03
CA LEU A 146 4.39 -2.20 11.52
C LEU A 146 3.75 -1.48 10.34
N TYR A 147 3.25 -2.23 9.35
CA TYR A 147 2.58 -1.65 8.18
C TYR A 147 1.37 -0.80 8.58
N ARG A 148 0.52 -1.32 9.48
CA ARG A 148 -0.61 -0.57 10.03
C ARG A 148 -0.16 0.66 10.80
N GLU A 149 0.81 0.57 11.70
CA GLU A 149 1.28 1.74 12.48
C GLU A 149 1.83 2.83 11.56
N LEU A 150 2.57 2.47 10.52
CA LEU A 150 3.05 3.43 9.51
C LEU A 150 1.88 4.15 8.82
N GLN A 151 0.87 3.41 8.37
CA GLN A 151 -0.31 4.00 7.74
C GLN A 151 -1.11 4.88 8.74
N THR A 152 -1.30 4.41 9.97
CA THR A 152 -1.99 5.15 11.05
C THR A 152 -1.24 6.43 11.43
N MET A 153 0.09 6.38 11.51
CA MET A 153 0.92 7.55 11.76
C MET A 153 0.73 8.58 10.66
N LEU A 154 0.83 8.19 9.38
CA LEU A 154 0.63 9.10 8.24
C LEU A 154 -0.77 9.72 8.18
N LEU A 155 -1.81 9.00 8.62
CA LEU A 155 -3.16 9.53 8.71
C LEU A 155 -3.31 10.60 9.80
N ARG A 156 -2.48 10.61 10.86
CA ARG A 156 -2.52 11.60 11.96
C ARG A 156 -3.89 11.76 12.64
N GLY A 157 -4.76 10.75 12.58
CA GLY A 157 -6.14 10.83 13.05
C GLY A 157 -7.14 11.47 12.08
N LEU A 158 -6.69 11.94 10.91
CA LEU A 158 -7.56 12.35 9.81
C LEU A 158 -8.39 11.15 9.32
N SER A 159 -9.65 11.41 8.99
CA SER A 159 -10.59 10.40 8.52
C SER A 159 -11.25 10.83 7.22
N TYR A 160 -10.86 10.20 6.14
CA TYR A 160 -11.43 10.39 4.80
C TYR A 160 -12.65 9.49 4.61
N LYS A 161 -13.64 9.96 3.85
CA LYS A 161 -14.90 9.21 3.62
C LYS A 161 -14.74 8.12 2.59
N THR A 162 -13.79 8.30 1.66
CA THR A 162 -13.57 7.39 0.52
C THR A 162 -12.42 6.42 0.72
N LEU A 163 -11.63 6.56 1.80
CA LEU A 163 -10.52 5.67 2.12
C LEU A 163 -11.01 4.26 2.51
N ASP A 164 -10.64 3.25 1.73
CA ASP A 164 -10.82 1.84 2.07
C ASP A 164 -9.96 1.46 3.29
N ARG A 165 -10.60 1.44 4.46
CA ARG A 165 -9.94 1.07 5.72
C ARG A 165 -9.52 -0.40 5.78
N GLN A 166 -10.01 -1.28 4.88
CA GLN A 166 -9.56 -2.68 4.84
C GLN A 166 -8.10 -2.81 4.36
N VAL A 167 -7.57 -1.80 3.67
CA VAL A 167 -6.16 -1.69 3.26
C VAL A 167 -5.21 -1.53 4.47
N LEU A 168 -5.71 -1.10 5.63
CA LEU A 168 -4.88 -0.71 6.78
C LEU A 168 -4.33 -1.93 7.54
N GLY A 169 -3.06 -2.25 7.28
CA GLY A 169 -2.41 -3.49 7.71
C GLY A 169 -2.57 -4.66 6.73
N ASP A 170 -3.12 -4.47 5.52
CA ASP A 170 -3.14 -5.52 4.50
C ASP A 170 -1.78 -5.63 3.78
N VAL A 171 -0.85 -6.36 4.39
CA VAL A 171 0.48 -6.65 3.82
C VAL A 171 0.44 -7.57 2.60
N LYS A 172 -0.71 -8.20 2.31
CA LYS A 172 -0.92 -9.05 1.12
C LYS A 172 -1.73 -8.34 0.03
N ARG A 173 -1.93 -7.01 0.14
CA ARG A 173 -2.68 -6.21 -0.83
C ARG A 173 -2.04 -6.28 -2.22
N LEU A 174 -2.89 -6.48 -3.20
CA LEU A 174 -2.57 -6.31 -4.62
C LEU A 174 -3.09 -4.94 -5.06
N ALA A 175 -2.34 -4.23 -5.90
CA ALA A 175 -2.74 -2.96 -6.49
C ALA A 175 -2.60 -3.02 -8.03
N ARG A 176 -3.44 -2.26 -8.75
CA ARG A 176 -3.40 -2.27 -10.22
C ARG A 176 -2.10 -1.63 -10.69
N ILE A 177 -1.38 -2.33 -11.57
CA ILE A 177 -0.12 -1.84 -12.14
C ILE A 177 -0.44 -0.58 -12.97
N PRO A 178 0.29 0.54 -12.82
CA PRO A 178 0.14 1.70 -13.67
C PRO A 178 0.19 1.35 -15.17
N TYR A 179 -0.57 2.09 -15.97
CA TYR A 179 -0.77 1.91 -17.42
C TYR A 179 -1.45 0.61 -17.85
N THR A 180 -1.87 -0.26 -16.92
CA THR A 180 -2.74 -1.42 -17.25
C THR A 180 -4.21 -1.05 -17.18
N ARG A 181 -5.06 -1.69 -18.00
CA ARG A 181 -6.49 -1.39 -18.02
C ARG A 181 -7.23 -1.87 -16.78
N HIS A 182 -8.35 -1.20 -16.54
CA HIS A 182 -9.39 -1.66 -15.64
C HIS A 182 -10.43 -2.51 -16.40
N GLU A 183 -10.54 -3.79 -16.05
CA GLU A 183 -11.32 -4.81 -16.78
C GLU A 183 -12.79 -4.45 -16.98
N LYS A 184 -13.45 -3.85 -15.97
CA LYS A 184 -14.86 -3.41 -16.04
C LYS A 184 -15.11 -2.09 -16.79
N SER A 185 -14.07 -1.32 -17.18
CA SER A 185 -14.27 0.03 -17.74
C SER A 185 -13.36 0.38 -18.93
N GLY A 186 -12.41 -0.48 -19.30
CA GLY A 186 -11.47 -0.28 -20.43
C GLY A 186 -10.43 0.83 -20.24
N ARG A 187 -10.66 1.79 -19.33
CA ARG A 187 -9.75 2.89 -19.01
C ARG A 187 -8.48 2.41 -18.29
N PRO A 188 -7.31 3.00 -18.57
CA PRO A 188 -6.06 2.68 -17.89
C PRO A 188 -6.04 3.19 -16.44
N CYS A 189 -5.31 2.49 -15.57
CA CYS A 189 -4.78 3.08 -14.34
C CYS A 189 -3.67 4.05 -14.71
N VAL A 190 -3.76 5.33 -14.34
CA VAL A 190 -2.77 6.34 -14.73
C VAL A 190 -2.35 7.18 -13.54
N PRO A 191 -1.04 7.41 -13.33
CA PRO A 191 -0.55 8.49 -12.48
C PRO A 191 -1.19 9.83 -12.85
N VAL A 192 -1.42 10.68 -11.86
CA VAL A 192 -1.98 12.02 -12.06
C VAL A 192 -1.19 13.09 -11.30
N ASP A 193 -1.20 14.32 -11.82
CA ASP A 193 -0.64 15.50 -11.16
C ASP A 193 -1.57 16.08 -10.08
N ARG A 194 -1.20 17.23 -9.51
CA ARG A 194 -1.98 17.96 -8.48
C ARG A 194 -3.33 18.48 -8.98
N ASP A 195 -3.49 18.60 -10.29
CA ASP A 195 -4.69 19.12 -10.95
C ASP A 195 -5.49 18.00 -11.65
N ARG A 196 -5.12 16.73 -11.38
CA ARG A 196 -5.75 15.48 -11.85
C ARG A 196 -5.49 15.15 -13.33
N HIS A 197 -4.56 15.83 -14.00
CA HIS A 197 -4.18 15.47 -15.37
C HIS A 197 -3.34 14.19 -15.37
N PRO A 198 -3.53 13.27 -16.34
CA PRO A 198 -2.68 12.10 -16.49
C PRO A 198 -1.21 12.48 -16.71
N VAL A 199 -0.30 11.79 -16.03
CA VAL A 199 1.15 11.99 -16.13
C VAL A 199 1.81 10.71 -16.64
N LEU A 200 2.68 10.83 -17.64
CA LEU A 200 3.62 9.77 -18.01
C LEU A 200 4.83 9.82 -17.07
N LEU A 201 5.06 8.72 -16.34
CA LEU A 201 6.28 8.53 -15.57
C LEU A 201 7.36 7.98 -16.49
N MET A 202 8.48 8.69 -16.58
CA MET A 202 9.66 8.22 -17.28
C MET A 202 10.40 7.16 -16.45
N PRO A 203 11.15 6.23 -17.07
CA PRO A 203 12.04 5.32 -16.35
C PRO A 203 13.01 6.09 -15.43
N GLY A 204 13.20 5.59 -14.21
CA GLY A 204 13.97 6.24 -13.14
C GLY A 204 13.15 7.22 -12.29
N ALA A 205 11.88 7.48 -12.62
CA ALA A 205 11.04 8.38 -11.84
C ALA A 205 10.73 7.85 -10.43
N LEU A 206 10.66 6.52 -10.22
CA LEU A 206 10.36 5.95 -8.89
C LEU A 206 11.52 6.15 -7.92
N GLU A 207 12.75 6.32 -8.41
CA GLU A 207 13.88 6.69 -7.55
C GLU A 207 13.69 8.07 -6.91
N ALA A 208 13.12 9.04 -7.63
CA ALA A 208 12.75 10.34 -7.03
C ALA A 208 11.67 10.18 -5.94
N TYR A 209 10.71 9.26 -6.12
CA TYR A 209 9.73 8.93 -5.08
C TYR A 209 10.34 8.17 -3.89
N ARG A 210 11.42 7.38 -4.09
CA ARG A 210 12.18 6.75 -3.01
C ARG A 210 13.02 7.76 -2.24
N MET A 211 13.76 8.63 -2.92
CA MET A 211 14.60 9.66 -2.28
C MET A 211 13.77 10.61 -1.41
N HIS A 212 12.62 11.05 -1.92
CA HIS A 212 11.59 11.79 -1.16
C HIS A 212 10.57 10.86 -0.47
N GLY A 213 10.95 9.62 -0.21
CA GLY A 213 10.13 8.62 0.47
C GLY A 213 10.15 8.75 1.98
N LEU A 214 9.48 7.83 2.65
CA LEU A 214 9.38 7.78 4.10
C LEU A 214 10.75 7.50 4.72
N LYS A 215 11.18 8.41 5.60
CA LYS A 215 12.48 8.34 6.28
C LYS A 215 12.54 7.19 7.27
N LEU A 216 13.73 6.58 7.38
CA LEU A 216 13.97 5.43 8.27
C LEU A 216 13.65 5.73 9.75
N ASP A 217 13.82 6.97 10.20
CA ASP A 217 13.55 7.33 11.61
C ASP A 217 12.06 7.28 11.96
N LEU A 218 11.16 7.59 11.01
CA LEU A 218 9.72 7.38 11.23
C LEU A 218 9.38 5.89 11.27
N VAL A 219 10.11 5.06 10.51
CA VAL A 219 9.96 3.59 10.54
C VAL A 219 10.47 3.00 11.85
N ARG A 220 11.59 3.52 12.39
CA ARG A 220 12.10 3.15 13.73
C ARG A 220 11.07 3.50 14.81
N LEU A 221 10.55 4.74 14.80
CA LEU A 221 9.52 5.17 15.74
C LEU A 221 8.24 4.32 15.67
N ALA A 222 7.80 3.93 14.46
CA ALA A 222 6.67 3.01 14.29
C ALA A 222 6.97 1.61 14.86
N ALA A 223 8.17 1.08 14.60
CA ALA A 223 8.61 -0.22 15.12
C ALA A 223 8.72 -0.21 16.66
N GLU A 224 9.25 0.85 17.27
CA GLU A 224 9.31 1.03 18.72
C GLU A 224 7.92 0.99 19.37
N LYS A 225 6.94 1.71 18.81
CA LYS A 225 5.55 1.66 19.28
C LYS A 225 4.92 0.28 19.14
N VAL A 226 5.15 -0.40 18.02
CA VAL A 226 4.65 -1.78 17.79
C VAL A 226 5.27 -2.73 18.81
N ASN A 227 6.58 -2.69 19.00
CA ASN A 227 7.31 -3.51 19.97
C ASN A 227 6.79 -3.25 21.40
N LYS A 228 6.59 -1.98 21.78
CA LYS A 228 6.01 -1.61 23.09
C LYS A 228 4.61 -2.23 23.27
N ARG A 229 3.70 -2.08 22.30
CA ARG A 229 2.35 -2.67 22.37
C ARG A 229 2.37 -4.20 22.45
N ILE A 230 3.27 -4.86 21.71
CA ILE A 230 3.40 -6.33 21.73
C ILE A 230 3.96 -6.81 23.08
N LEU A 231 4.94 -6.11 23.65
CA LEU A 231 5.46 -6.39 24.98
C LEU A 231 4.40 -6.17 26.07
N GLU A 232 3.62 -5.09 25.99
CA GLU A 232 2.52 -4.80 26.90
C GLU A 232 1.40 -5.84 26.82
N ALA A 233 1.00 -6.25 25.61
CA ALA A 233 0.00 -7.31 25.40
C ALA A 233 0.44 -8.69 25.89
N ARG A 234 1.75 -8.95 25.97
CA ARG A 234 2.34 -10.17 26.54
C ARG A 234 2.45 -10.15 28.06
N ARG A 235 2.28 -9.00 28.73
CA ARG A 235 2.31 -8.96 30.21
C ARG A 235 1.10 -9.71 30.77
N PRO A 236 1.28 -10.60 31.77
CA PRO A 236 0.17 -11.27 32.40
C PRO A 236 -0.76 -10.22 33.03
N LYS A 237 -2.04 -10.25 32.66
CA LYS A 237 -3.05 -9.39 33.29
C LYS A 237 -3.04 -9.66 34.80
N PRO A 238 -3.03 -8.62 35.66
CA PRO A 238 -3.14 -8.83 37.09
C PRO A 238 -4.42 -9.63 37.35
N ARG A 239 -4.31 -10.73 38.11
CA ARG A 239 -5.48 -11.49 38.54
C ARG A 239 -6.43 -10.50 39.25
N PRO A 240 -7.74 -10.48 38.94
CA PRO A 240 -8.67 -9.62 39.65
C PRO A 240 -8.52 -9.95 41.15
N GLY A 241 -8.13 -8.94 41.93
CA GLY A 241 -7.99 -9.11 43.37
C GLY A 241 -9.32 -9.61 43.90
N LYS A 242 -9.33 -10.73 44.63
CA LYS A 242 -10.53 -11.15 45.35
C LYS A 242 -11.03 -9.93 46.12
N PRO A 243 -12.32 -9.54 46.00
CA PRO A 243 -12.88 -8.54 46.88
C PRO A 243 -12.50 -8.93 48.30
N ARG A 244 -11.92 -7.99 49.07
CA ARG A 244 -11.73 -8.20 50.50
C ARG A 244 -13.14 -8.29 51.08
N GLY A 245 -13.64 -9.52 51.20
CA GLY A 245 -14.90 -9.80 51.85
C GLY A 245 -14.92 -9.12 53.21
N ASP A 246 -16.06 -8.53 53.54
CA ASP A 246 -16.31 -7.86 54.81
C ASP A 246 -15.70 -8.68 55.96
N ARG A 247 -14.93 -8.02 56.84
CA ARG A 247 -14.16 -8.68 57.92
C ARG A 247 -15.09 -9.06 59.07
N ARG A 248 -16.11 -9.85 58.80
CA ARG A 248 -16.78 -10.64 59.83
C ARG A 248 -15.84 -11.76 60.24
N LEU A 249 -15.58 -11.83 61.55
CA LEU A 249 -14.78 -12.90 62.15
C LEU A 249 -15.37 -14.25 61.75
N ARG A 250 -14.53 -15.27 61.61
CA ARG A 250 -15.03 -16.63 61.39
C ARG A 250 -15.69 -17.10 62.70
N PRO A 251 -16.88 -17.73 62.67
CA PRO A 251 -17.58 -18.16 63.88
C PRO A 251 -16.77 -19.07 64.81
N CYS A 252 -15.72 -19.72 64.31
CA CYS A 252 -14.81 -20.58 65.08
C CYS A 252 -13.86 -19.83 66.06
N MET A 253 -14.15 -18.57 66.40
CA MET A 253 -13.42 -17.82 67.45
C MET A 253 -14.36 -17.15 68.47
N GLU A 254 -15.66 -17.50 68.48
CA GLU A 254 -16.61 -16.97 69.47
C GLU A 254 -16.63 -17.80 70.79
N ASP A 255 -16.11 -19.03 70.79
CA ASP A 255 -16.10 -19.95 71.95
C ASP A 255 -14.98 -19.68 73.01
N PHE A 256 -14.43 -18.45 73.07
CA PHE A 256 -13.33 -18.08 73.99
C PHE A 256 -13.52 -16.71 74.68
N MET A 257 -14.77 -16.27 74.88
CA MET A 257 -15.12 -15.12 75.74
C MET A 257 -16.24 -15.49 76.72
#